data_AF-A0A528BDQ1-F1
#
_entry.id   AF-A0A528BDQ1-F1
#
_cell.length_a   1.000
_cell.length_b   1.000
_cell.length_c   1.000
_cell.angle_alpha   90.00
_cell.angle_beta   90.00
_cell.angle_gamma   90.00
#
_symmetry.space_group_name_H-M   'P 1'
#
loop_
_entity.id
_entity.type
_entity.pdbx_description
1 polymer ?
#
loop_
_entity_poly.entity_id
_entity_poly.type
_entity_poly.pdbx_seq_one_letter_code
_entity_poly.pdbx_strand_id
1 'polypeptide(L)'
;WLSNGGRDYAPWSGRHRGVLGIEDGRTALGHAASLGDNWLKREGVATAFILAEGRNVSFRHVIGALPQEAGSEPPRHIATAQGHMRIAAADGSTRDVAFDGDFLRIGRSVPA
;
A
#
# COMPACT_ATOMS: atom_id res chain seq x y z
N TRP A 1 1.27 1.34 -7.94
CA TRP A 1 0.98 0.43 -9.08
C TRP A 1 0.60 -0.93 -8.49
N LEU A 2 -0.42 -1.63 -9.02
CA LEU A 2 -0.69 -3.05 -8.70
C LEU A 2 -0.56 -3.84 -10.01
N SER A 3 0.36 -4.78 -10.07
CA SER A 3 0.53 -5.67 -11.23
C SER A 3 0.58 -7.11 -10.78
N ASN A 4 -0.07 -8.00 -11.52
CA ASN A 4 0.03 -9.45 -11.38
C ASN A 4 0.64 -10.00 -12.67
N GLY A 5 1.94 -10.31 -12.65
CA GLY A 5 2.69 -10.72 -13.86
C GLY A 5 3.81 -9.77 -14.27
N GLY A 6 3.84 -8.53 -13.76
CA GLY A 6 4.79 -7.51 -14.19
C GLY A 6 4.46 -6.92 -15.56
N ARG A 7 5.46 -6.26 -16.18
CA ARG A 7 5.42 -5.80 -17.58
C ARG A 7 5.91 -6.94 -18.49
N ASP A 8 5.32 -7.05 -19.68
CA ASP A 8 5.67 -8.01 -20.73
C ASP A 8 6.76 -7.50 -21.69
N TYR A 9 7.33 -6.33 -21.41
CA TYR A 9 8.40 -5.71 -22.19
C TYR A 9 9.66 -5.44 -21.33
N ALA A 10 10.82 -5.35 -21.99
CA ALA A 10 12.12 -5.17 -21.35
C ALA A 10 12.19 -3.94 -20.42
N PRO A 11 12.98 -4.01 -19.31
CA PRO A 11 13.80 -5.13 -18.85
C PRO A 11 13.04 -6.28 -18.17
N TRP A 12 11.71 -6.21 -18.07
CA TRP A 12 10.89 -7.24 -17.43
C TRP A 12 10.48 -8.32 -18.44
N SER A 13 10.35 -9.57 -17.98
CA SER A 13 10.09 -10.72 -18.87
C SER A 13 8.67 -11.28 -18.78
N GLY A 14 7.75 -10.62 -18.06
CA GLY A 14 6.37 -11.13 -17.85
C GLY A 14 6.28 -12.50 -17.14
N ARG A 15 7.41 -13.07 -16.68
CA ARG A 15 7.49 -14.41 -16.07
C ARG A 15 7.10 -14.41 -14.59
N HIS A 16 6.97 -13.25 -13.96
CA HIS A 16 6.70 -13.09 -12.54
C HIS A 16 5.19 -13.10 -12.27
N ARG A 17 4.55 -14.24 -12.53
CA ARG A 17 3.11 -14.46 -12.27
C ARG A 17 2.89 -14.71 -10.77
N GLY A 18 1.77 -14.22 -10.23
CA GLY A 18 1.47 -14.35 -8.79
C GLY A 18 2.27 -13.39 -7.90
N VAL A 19 2.97 -12.41 -8.49
CA VAL A 19 3.66 -11.35 -7.76
C VAL A 19 2.82 -10.09 -7.83
N LEU A 20 2.43 -9.55 -6.67
CA LEU A 20 1.81 -8.23 -6.55
C LEU A 20 2.91 -7.19 -6.30
N GLY A 21 3.19 -6.34 -7.29
CA GLY A 21 3.97 -5.13 -7.06
C GLY A 21 3.09 -4.06 -6.42
N ILE A 22 3.53 -3.43 -5.34
CA ILE A 22 2.90 -2.22 -4.76
C ILE A 22 3.97 -1.13 -4.73
N GLU A 23 3.62 0.03 -5.26
CA GLU A 23 4.48 1.21 -5.27
C GLU A 23 3.69 2.37 -4.68
N ASP A 24 4.12 2.83 -3.51
CA ASP A 24 3.65 4.07 -2.91
C ASP A 24 4.37 5.25 -3.53
N GLY A 25 3.63 6.32 -3.82
CA GLY A 25 4.18 7.49 -4.48
C GLY A 25 3.44 8.76 -4.12
N ARG A 26 4.19 9.87 -4.14
CA ARG A 26 3.65 11.22 -4.15
C ARG A 26 4.01 11.80 -5.49
N THR A 27 3.03 11.95 -6.37
CA THR A 27 3.26 12.18 -7.81
C THR A 27 2.10 12.96 -8.44
N ALA A 28 2.40 13.72 -9.49
CA ALA A 28 1.46 14.11 -10.54
C ALA A 28 1.49 13.06 -11.67
N LEU A 29 0.86 13.34 -12.82
CA LEU A 29 0.95 12.49 -14.01
C LEU A 29 2.35 12.57 -14.64
N GLY A 30 3.25 11.68 -14.20
CA GLY A 30 4.62 11.54 -14.71
C GLY A 30 5.69 12.19 -13.83
N HIS A 31 6.92 11.67 -13.89
CA HIS A 31 8.02 12.08 -13.01
C HIS A 31 8.38 13.56 -13.17
N ALA A 32 8.64 14.02 -14.40
CA ALA A 32 9.00 15.43 -14.65
C ALA A 32 7.90 16.41 -14.22
N ALA A 33 6.63 16.09 -14.51
CA ALA A 33 5.48 16.89 -14.09
C ALA A 33 5.32 16.93 -12.56
N SER A 34 5.68 15.85 -11.87
CA SER A 34 5.69 15.78 -10.41
C SER A 34 6.73 16.70 -9.79
N LEU A 35 7.91 16.81 -10.41
CA LEU A 35 8.98 17.70 -9.97
C LEU A 35 8.71 19.17 -10.31
N GLY A 36 8.14 19.45 -11.49
CA GLY A 36 7.85 20.80 -11.98
C GLY A 36 6.58 21.43 -11.41
N ASP A 37 6.17 22.57 -11.98
CA ASP A 37 4.84 23.14 -11.76
C ASP A 37 3.75 22.20 -12.30
N ASN A 38 2.64 22.10 -11.59
CA ASN A 38 1.48 21.32 -12.00
C ASN A 38 0.24 21.83 -11.26
N TRP A 39 -0.94 21.47 -11.78
CA TRP A 39 -2.22 21.93 -11.25
C TRP A 39 -2.45 21.55 -9.77
N LEU A 40 -2.03 20.35 -9.35
CA LEU A 40 -2.12 19.89 -7.96
C LEU A 40 -1.29 20.78 -7.01
N LYS A 41 -0.06 21.13 -7.38
CA LYS A 41 0.79 22.03 -6.58
C LYS A 41 0.18 23.43 -6.45
N ARG A 42 -0.46 23.94 -7.50
CA ARG A 42 -1.17 25.23 -7.46
C ARG A 42 -2.37 25.20 -6.51
N GLU A 43 -2.95 24.03 -6.29
CA GLU A 43 -4.00 23.79 -5.28
C GLU A 43 -3.42 23.47 -3.88
N GLY A 44 -2.10 23.55 -3.69
CA GLY A 44 -1.44 23.26 -2.42
C GLY A 44 -1.19 21.77 -2.15
N VAL A 45 -1.50 20.89 -3.11
CA VAL A 45 -1.23 19.45 -3.00
C VAL A 45 0.21 19.18 -3.46
N ALA A 46 1.10 18.83 -2.53
CA ALA A 46 2.47 18.50 -2.94
C ALA A 46 2.52 17.15 -3.68
N THR A 47 3.33 17.11 -4.73
CA THR A 47 3.44 15.97 -5.67
C THR A 47 4.85 15.39 -5.76
N ALA A 48 5.73 15.72 -4.82
CA ALA A 48 7.05 15.10 -4.66
C ALA A 48 7.52 15.24 -3.20
N PHE A 49 8.47 14.41 -2.78
CA PHE A 49 9.15 14.56 -1.50
C PHE A 49 10.37 15.45 -1.63
N ILE A 50 10.60 16.32 -0.65
CA ILE A 50 11.82 17.12 -0.57
C ILE A 50 12.82 16.32 0.25
N LEU A 51 13.88 15.86 -0.41
CA LEU A 51 15.03 15.24 0.23
C LEU A 51 16.03 16.34 0.59
N ALA A 52 16.43 16.43 1.85
CA ALA A 52 17.39 17.40 2.34
C ALA A 52 18.11 16.83 3.57
N GLU A 53 19.28 17.37 3.88
CA GLU A 53 19.99 17.03 5.12
C GLU A 53 19.08 17.26 6.33
N GLY A 54 19.11 16.32 7.28
CA GLY A 54 18.23 16.34 8.46
C GLY A 54 16.75 16.04 8.21
N ARG A 55 16.33 15.76 6.96
CA ARG A 55 14.95 15.33 6.65
C ARG A 55 14.88 13.84 6.40
N ASN A 56 13.93 13.19 7.09
CA ASN A 56 13.61 11.78 6.88
C ASN A 56 12.18 11.65 6.33
N VAL A 57 12.03 10.77 5.34
CA VAL A 57 10.73 10.33 4.84
C VAL A 57 10.62 8.85 5.13
N SER A 58 9.56 8.45 5.84
CA SER A 58 9.33 7.04 6.20
C SER A 58 7.98 6.60 5.69
N PHE A 59 7.97 5.44 5.04
CA PHE A 59 6.77 4.73 4.64
C PHE A 59 6.73 3.43 5.44
N ARG A 60 5.59 3.14 6.04
CA ARG A 60 5.36 1.87 6.74
C ARG A 60 4.18 1.20 6.07
N HIS A 61 4.38 -0.04 5.66
CA HIS A 61 3.39 -0.84 4.97
C HIS A 61 3.36 -2.24 5.58
N VAL A 62 2.16 -2.78 5.73
CA VAL A 62 1.94 -4.20 6.06
C VAL A 62 1.20 -4.78 4.87
N ILE A 63 1.83 -5.75 4.21
CA ILE A 63 1.24 -6.44 3.06
C ILE A 63 1.10 -7.91 3.44
N GLY A 64 -0.11 -8.43 3.27
CA GLY A 64 -0.43 -9.83 3.51
C GLY A 64 -1.33 -10.36 2.41
N ALA A 65 -1.30 -11.67 2.21
CA ALA A 65 -2.21 -12.40 1.36
C ALA A 65 -2.91 -13.47 2.19
N LEU A 66 -4.19 -13.69 1.93
CA LEU A 66 -4.98 -14.71 2.59
C LEU A 66 -5.54 -15.67 1.54
N PRO A 67 -5.58 -16.99 1.84
CA PRO A 67 -6.31 -17.93 1.01
C PRO A 67 -7.76 -17.50 0.89
N GLN A 68 -8.28 -17.53 -0.34
CA GLN A 68 -9.68 -17.31 -0.66
C GLN A 68 -10.20 -18.57 -1.35
N GLU A 69 -11.30 -19.12 -0.85
CA GLU A 69 -11.93 -20.31 -1.44
C GLU A 69 -12.49 -19.97 -2.82
N ALA A 70 -12.39 -20.90 -3.76
CA ALA A 70 -12.91 -20.69 -5.11
C ALA A 70 -14.43 -20.42 -5.06
N GLY A 71 -14.86 -19.33 -5.69
CA GLY A 71 -16.27 -18.91 -5.71
C GLY A 71 -16.73 -18.17 -4.46
N SER A 72 -15.85 -17.91 -3.48
CA SER A 72 -16.19 -17.03 -2.36
C SER A 72 -16.19 -15.56 -2.78
N GLU A 73 -17.15 -14.80 -2.25
CA GLU A 73 -17.26 -13.36 -2.44
C GLU A 73 -16.15 -12.60 -1.68
N PRO A 74 -15.77 -11.39 -2.14
CA PRO A 74 -14.88 -10.53 -1.37
C PRO A 74 -15.42 -10.22 0.04
N PRO A 75 -14.54 -9.91 1.01
CA PRO A 75 -14.96 -9.47 2.33
C PRO A 75 -15.90 -8.26 2.28
N ARG A 76 -16.95 -8.25 3.11
CA ARG A 76 -17.83 -7.09 3.28
C ARG A 76 -17.29 -6.07 4.26
N HIS A 77 -16.50 -6.51 5.24
CA HIS A 77 -15.96 -5.64 6.26
C HIS A 77 -14.57 -6.09 6.69
N ILE A 78 -13.70 -5.11 6.92
CA ILE A 78 -12.35 -5.32 7.45
C ILE A 78 -12.18 -4.34 8.61
N ALA A 79 -11.83 -4.84 9.79
CA ALA A 79 -11.55 -4.05 10.97
C ALA A 79 -10.20 -4.43 11.57
N THR A 80 -9.46 -3.44 12.05
CA THR A 80 -8.22 -3.66 12.79
C THR A 80 -8.48 -3.59 14.28
N ALA A 81 -7.81 -4.46 15.03
CA ALA A 81 -7.79 -4.50 16.47
C ALA A 81 -6.35 -4.75 16.94
N GLN A 82 -6.11 -4.74 18.25
CA GLN A 82 -4.75 -4.85 18.76
C GLN A 82 -4.17 -6.24 18.44
N GLY A 83 -3.10 -6.27 17.63
CA GLY A 83 -2.42 -7.48 17.17
C GLY A 83 -3.14 -8.32 16.11
N HIS A 84 -4.34 -7.92 15.66
CA HIS A 84 -5.09 -8.68 14.65
C HIS A 84 -5.99 -7.82 13.77
N MET A 85 -6.36 -8.40 12.63
CA MET A 85 -7.34 -7.86 11.71
C MET A 85 -8.49 -8.85 11.59
N ARG A 86 -9.71 -8.36 11.75
CA ARG A 86 -10.94 -9.12 11.55
C ARG A 86 -11.51 -8.87 10.17
N ILE A 87 -11.79 -9.95 9.45
CA ILE A 87 -12.36 -9.94 8.11
C ILE A 87 -13.71 -10.62 8.19
N ALA A 88 -14.77 -9.93 7.78
CA ALA A 88 -16.13 -10.47 7.73
C ALA A 88 -16.55 -10.69 6.27
N ALA A 89 -16.98 -11.91 5.96
CA ALA A 89 -17.45 -12.31 4.65
C ALA A 89 -18.94 -11.97 4.44
N ALA A 90 -19.43 -12.18 3.21
CA ALA A 90 -20.80 -11.87 2.85
C ALA A 90 -21.85 -12.79 3.50
N ASP A 91 -21.46 -14.00 3.85
CA ASP A 91 -22.29 -15.00 4.55
C ASP A 91 -22.32 -14.81 6.08
N GLY A 92 -21.65 -13.76 6.59
CA GLY A 92 -21.53 -13.47 8.00
C GLY A 92 -20.42 -14.22 8.72
N SER A 93 -19.68 -15.11 8.04
CA SER A 93 -18.50 -15.74 8.62
C SER A 93 -17.38 -14.72 8.87
N THR A 94 -16.57 -14.96 9.90
CA THR A 94 -15.47 -14.07 10.30
C THR A 94 -14.16 -14.82 10.43
N ARG A 95 -13.08 -14.17 10.02
CA ARG A 95 -11.71 -14.65 10.19
C ARG A 95 -10.87 -13.58 10.89
N ASP A 96 -10.17 -13.97 11.95
CA ASP A 96 -9.13 -13.16 12.57
C ASP A 96 -7.76 -13.58 12.04
N VAL A 97 -6.95 -12.61 11.66
CA VAL A 97 -5.58 -12.82 11.16
C VAL A 97 -4.61 -11.97 11.94
N ALA A 98 -3.41 -12.50 12.23
CA ALA A 98 -2.36 -11.75 12.88
C ALA A 98 -2.03 -10.51 12.04
N PHE A 99 -2.02 -9.34 12.66
CA PHE A 99 -1.80 -8.06 11.99
C PHE A 99 -1.23 -7.06 12.99
N ASP A 100 -0.02 -6.58 12.72
CA ASP A 100 0.60 -5.52 13.51
C ASP A 100 0.17 -4.14 12.99
N GLY A 101 -0.98 -3.68 13.48
CA GLY A 101 -1.47 -2.33 13.21
C GLY A 101 -0.67 -1.23 13.91
N ASP A 102 0.09 -1.56 14.95
CA ASP A 102 0.90 -0.61 15.70
C ASP A 102 2.11 -0.17 14.89
N PHE A 103 2.68 -1.08 14.08
CA PHE A 103 3.72 -0.75 13.10
C PHE A 103 3.31 0.43 12.19
N LEU A 104 2.05 0.53 11.77
CA LEU A 104 1.61 1.60 10.87
C LEU A 104 1.52 2.99 11.52
N ARG A 105 1.59 3.09 12.86
CA ARG A 105 1.52 4.37 13.56
C ARG A 105 2.84 5.14 13.42
N ILE A 106 2.80 6.25 12.69
CA ILE A 106 3.92 7.21 12.60
C ILE A 106 3.78 8.23 13.74
N GLY A 107 4.85 8.49 14.49
CA GLY A 107 4.92 9.60 15.45
C GLY A 107 4.72 9.24 16.93
N ARG A 108 4.68 7.96 17.30
CA ARG A 108 4.87 7.53 18.70
C ARG A 108 6.00 6.52 18.76
N SER A 109 7.04 6.85 19.52
CA SER A 109 8.09 5.92 19.91
C SER A 109 7.43 4.74 20.64
N VAL A 110 7.76 3.51 20.26
CA VAL A 110 7.49 2.35 21.11
C VAL A 110 8.43 2.49 22.33
N PRO A 111 7.93 2.42 23.58
CA PRO A 111 8.81 2.41 24.75
C PRO A 111 9.78 1.22 24.64
N ALA A 112 11.05 1.46 24.97
CA ALA A 112 12.09 0.45 25.03
C ALA A 112 11.81 -0.60 26.12
#